data_AF-A0A7V5EZY4-F1
#
_entry.id   AF-A0A7V5EZY4-F1
#
_cell.length_a   1.000
_cell.length_b   1.000
_cell.length_c   1.000
_cell.angle_alpha   90.00
_cell.angle_beta   90.00
_cell.angle_gamma   90.00
#
_symmetry.space_group_name_H-M   'P 1'
#
loop_
_entity.id
_entity.type
_entity.pdbx_description
1 polymer ?
#
loop_
_entity_poly.entity_id
_entity_poly.type
_entity_poly.pdbx_seq_one_letter_code
_entity_poly.pdbx_strand_id
1 'polypeptide(L)' 'MMCIFCKIVDGEIPSNKVLENDDFMAFHDLYPIAPVHILIIPKE' A
#
# COMPACT_ATOMS: atom_id res chain seq x y z
N MET A 1 -17.22 -4.28 4.59
CA MET A 1 -16.50 -5.45 4.04
C MET A 1 -15.03 -5.27 4.39
N MET A 2 -14.36 -6.27 4.96
CA MET A 2 -13.02 -6.08 5.54
C MET A 2 -11.95 -6.03 4.43
N CYS A 3 -11.59 -4.83 3.99
CA CYS A 3 -10.57 -4.58 2.96
C CYS A 3 -9.26 -4.17 3.64
N ILE A 4 -8.22 -5.00 3.54
CA ILE A 4 -6.91 -4.72 4.18
C ILE A 4 -6.20 -3.52 3.54
N PHE A 5 -6.31 -3.37 2.22
CA PHE A 5 -5.69 -2.26 1.50
C PHE A 5 -6.36 -0.93 1.82
N CYS A 6 -7.67 -0.91 2.02
CA CYS A 6 -8.41 0.27 2.44
C CYS A 6 -7.91 0.75 3.81
N LYS A 7 -7.70 -0.16 4.78
CA LYS A 7 -7.09 0.18 6.07
C LYS A 7 -5.66 0.71 5.98
N ILE A 8 -4.91 0.34 4.95
CA ILE A 8 -3.57 0.89 4.69
C ILE A 8 -3.70 2.31 4.12
N VAL A 9 -4.64 2.53 3.18
CA VAL A 9 -4.96 3.86 2.64
C VAL A 9 -5.42 4.81 3.76
N ASP A 10 -6.28 4.33 4.67
CA ASP A 10 -6.83 5.07 5.81
C ASP A 10 -5.80 5.30 6.94
N GLY A 11 -4.62 4.68 6.85
CA GLY A 11 -3.56 4.80 7.86
C GLY A 11 -3.82 4.02 9.16
N GLU A 12 -4.84 3.17 9.21
CA GLU A 12 -5.11 2.27 10.35
C GLU A 12 -4.05 1.17 10.47
N ILE A 13 -3.53 0.70 9.33
CA ILE A 13 -2.43 -0.26 9.27
C ILE A 13 -1.19 0.44 8.70
N PRO A 14 -0.05 0.42 9.40
CA PRO A 14 1.17 1.04 8.91
C PRO A 14 1.68 0.32 7.65
N SER A 15 2.22 1.09 6.71
CA SER A 15 2.91 0.58 5.52
C SER A 15 4.23 1.31 5.31
N ASN A 16 5.20 0.63 4.72
CA ASN A 16 6.45 1.25 4.30
C ASN A 16 6.23 1.93 2.94
N LYS A 17 5.76 3.18 2.99
CA LYS A 17 5.37 3.96 1.80
C LYS A 17 6.60 4.40 1.01
N VAL A 18 6.50 4.25 -0.32
CA VAL A 18 7.47 4.78 -1.29
C VAL A 18 6.97 6.10 -1.86
N LEU A 19 5.68 6.16 -2.21
CA LEU A 19 5.02 7.32 -2.79
C LEU A 19 3.55 7.31 -2.43
N GLU A 20 2.96 8.47 -2.23
CA GLU A 20 1.53 8.66 -2.05
C GLU A 20 1.11 9.97 -2.69
N ASN A 21 0.02 9.95 -3.45
CA ASN A 21 -0.64 11.15 -3.99
C ASN A 21 -2.16 11.03 -3.85
N ASP A 22 -2.92 11.89 -4.54
CA ASP A 22 -4.38 11.92 -4.41
C ASP A 22 -5.07 10.71 -5.06
N ASP A 23 -4.45 10.09 -6.07
CA ASP A 23 -5.05 9.00 -6.86
C ASP A 23 -4.66 7.60 -6.35
N PHE A 24 -3.40 7.44 -5.90
CA PHE A 24 -2.84 6.14 -5.57
C PHE A 24 -1.80 6.19 -4.44
N MET A 25 -1.52 5.00 -3.89
CA MET A 25 -0.45 4.78 -2.92
C MET A 25 0.46 3.63 -3.40
N ALA A 26 1.77 3.82 -3.24
CA ALA A 26 2.79 2.81 -3.51
C ALA A 26 3.58 2.48 -2.22
N PHE A 27 3.69 1.20 -1.89
CA PHE A 27 4.39 0.74 -0.68
C PHE A 27 5.05 -0.63 -0.87
N HIS A 28 6.02 -0.95 -0.02
CA HIS A 28 6.70 -2.25 -0.06
C HIS A 28 5.75 -3.39 0.32
N ASP A 29 5.79 -4.47 -0.46
CA ASP A 29 5.14 -5.71 -0.09
C ASP A 29 5.77 -6.28 1.20
N LEU A 30 4.93 -6.81 2.09
CA LEU A 30 5.37 -7.48 3.31
C LEU A 30 6.03 -8.83 3.01
N TYR A 31 5.63 -9.50 1.92
CA TYR A 31 6.16 -10.79 1.49
C TYR A 31 6.74 -10.68 0.06
N PRO A 32 7.89 -10.02 -0.10
CA PRO A 32 8.45 -9.74 -1.41
C PRO A 32 8.93 -11.01 -2.14
N ILE A 33 8.67 -11.09 -3.46
CA ILE A 33 9.11 -12.19 -4.35
C ILE A 33 10.40 -11.81 -5.11
N ALA A 34 10.81 -10.55 -5.02
CA ALA A 34 12.03 -9.99 -5.61
C ALA A 34 12.74 -9.09 -4.59
N PRO A 35 14.04 -8.74 -4.79
CA PRO A 35 14.77 -7.86 -3.86
C PRO A 35 14.06 -6.53 -3.58
N VAL A 36 13.31 -6.02 -4.56
CA VAL A 36 12.39 -4.91 -4.42
C VAL A 36 11.05 -5.32 -5.00
N HIS A 37 9.99 -5.27 -4.19
CA HIS A 37 8.63 -5.55 -4.62
C HIS A 37 7.70 -4.46 -4.06
N ILE A 38 7.14 -3.65 -4.95
CA ILE A 38 6.27 -2.52 -4.60
C ILE A 38 4.86 -2.83 -5.12
N LEU A 39 3.89 -2.67 -4.24
CA LEU A 39 2.47 -2.71 -4.59
C LEU A 39 1.99 -1.27 -4.84
N ILE A 40 1.22 -1.08 -5.90
CA ILE A 40 0.57 0.19 -6.23
C ILE A 40 -0.93 -0.07 -6.21
N ILE A 41 -1.65 0.66 -5.37
CA ILE A 41 -3.10 0.53 -5.21
C ILE A 41 -3.79 1.89 -5.43
N PRO A 42 -4.98 1.93 -6.04
CA PRO A 42 -5.81 3.14 -6.05
C PRO A 42 -6.32 3.44 -4.63
N LYS A 43 -6.68 4.70 -4.39
CA LYS A 43 -7.30 5.12 -3.12
C LYS A 43 -8.82 4.97 -3.07
N GLU A 44 -9.47 4.79 -4.22
CA GLU A 44 -10.92 4.60 -4.37
C GLU A 44 -11.41 3.19 -3.98
#